data_AF-A0A377K0C4-F1
#
_entry.id   AF-A0A377K0C4-F1
#
_cell.length_a   1.000
_cell.length_b   1.000
_cell.length_c   1.000
_cell.angle_alpha   90.00
_cell.angle_beta   90.00
_cell.angle_gamma   90.00
#
_symmetry.space_group_name_H-M   'P 1'
#
loop_
_entity.id
_entity.type
_entity.pdbx_description
1 polymer ?
#
loop_
_entity_poly.entity_id
_entity_poly.type
_entity_poly.pdbx_seq_one_letter_code
_entity_poly.pdbx_strand_id
1 'polypeptide(L)'
;MKKDLAELDLSCWRVAGIGAEPISAEQLHQFAECFRQVNFDDKTFMPCYGLAENALAVSFSDEACGVVVNEVDRDILEYQGKAVAPGAENTRRIDFRQLR
;
A
#
# COMPACT_ATOMS: atom_id res chain seq x y z
N MET A 1 10.05 8.62 21.21
CA MET A 1 10.46 7.72 20.12
C MET A 1 11.28 8.48 19.07
N LYS A 2 12.43 9.06 19.46
CA LYS A 2 13.26 9.93 18.60
C LYS A 2 14.77 9.67 18.72
N LYS A 3 15.19 8.71 19.54
CA LYS A 3 16.58 8.63 20.01
C LYS A 3 17.52 7.73 19.19
N ASP A 4 17.01 6.89 18.29
CA ASP A 4 17.86 5.86 17.64
C ASP A 4 17.87 5.91 16.09
N LEU A 5 17.38 6.98 15.47
CA LEU A 5 17.44 7.14 14.01
C LEU A 5 18.80 7.65 13.52
N ALA A 6 19.65 8.19 14.40
CA ALA A 6 20.89 8.85 14.02
C ALA A 6 21.93 7.91 13.36
N GLU A 7 21.82 6.60 13.57
CA GLU A 7 22.74 5.59 13.03
C GLU A 7 22.15 4.80 11.86
N LEU A 8 20.89 5.05 11.51
CA LEU A 8 20.19 4.31 10.48
C LEU A 8 20.41 4.96 9.10
N ASP A 9 20.74 4.15 8.10
CA ASP A 9 20.70 4.52 6.69
C ASP A 9 19.96 3.42 5.92
N LEU A 10 18.78 3.77 5.40
CA LEU A 10 17.89 2.85 4.67
C LEU A 10 18.02 2.97 3.15
N SER A 11 19.02 3.70 2.65
CA SER A 11 19.28 3.83 1.21
C SER A 11 19.50 2.49 0.49
N CYS A 12 19.91 1.44 1.22
CA CYS A 12 20.10 0.10 0.69
C CYS A 12 18.82 -0.74 0.62
N TRP A 13 17.72 -0.29 1.21
CA TRP A 13 16.48 -1.06 1.30
C TRP A 13 15.70 -1.00 -0.02
N ARG A 14 16.10 -1.82 -0.99
CA ARG A 14 15.55 -1.79 -2.36
C ARG A 14 14.07 -2.18 -2.46
N VAL A 15 13.61 -3.09 -1.60
CA VAL A 15 12.22 -3.61 -1.61
C VAL A 15 11.70 -3.77 -0.18
N ALA A 16 10.75 -2.93 0.19
CA ALA A 16 9.98 -3.02 1.42
C ALA A 16 8.65 -3.72 1.12
N GLY A 17 8.60 -5.05 1.30
CA GLY A 17 7.40 -5.86 1.04
C GLY A 17 6.35 -5.74 2.14
N ILE A 18 5.08 -5.53 1.77
CA ILE A 18 3.94 -5.45 2.70
C ILE A 18 2.80 -6.30 2.18
N GLY A 19 2.24 -7.18 3.00
CA GLY A 19 1.14 -8.05 2.60
C GLY A 19 0.47 -8.72 3.79
N ALA A 20 -0.15 -9.88 3.54
CA ALA A 20 -0.90 -10.72 4.48
C ALA A 20 -2.26 -10.17 4.95
N GLU A 21 -2.39 -8.86 5.16
CA GLU A 21 -3.63 -8.20 5.62
C GLU A 21 -4.01 -7.02 4.72
N PRO A 22 -5.26 -6.50 4.81
CA PRO A 22 -5.62 -5.25 4.14
C PRO A 22 -4.65 -4.12 4.52
N ILE A 23 -3.90 -3.66 3.53
CA ILE A 23 -2.80 -2.73 3.76
C ILE A 23 -3.36 -1.29 3.83
N SER A 24 -3.03 -0.56 4.89
CA SER A 24 -3.39 0.86 5.04
C SER A 24 -2.42 1.76 4.28
N ALA A 25 -2.92 2.58 3.35
CA ALA A 25 -2.08 3.55 2.63
C ALA A 25 -1.61 4.68 3.57
N GLU A 26 -2.47 5.10 4.49
CA GLU A 26 -2.15 6.13 5.48
C GLU A 26 -0.98 5.73 6.37
N GLN A 27 -0.95 4.49 6.85
CA GLN A 27 0.15 4.00 7.69
C GLN A 27 1.46 3.93 6.92
N LEU A 28 1.44 3.53 5.65
CA LEU A 28 2.64 3.52 4.80
C LEU A 28 3.16 4.93 4.54
N HIS A 29 2.26 5.90 4.33
CA HIS A 29 2.64 7.31 4.23
C HIS A 29 3.28 7.80 5.53
N GLN A 30 2.66 7.55 6.68
CA GLN A 30 3.22 7.92 7.99
C GLN A 30 4.58 7.26 8.26
N PHE A 31 4.76 6.00 7.86
CA PHE A 31 6.04 5.31 7.94
C PHE A 31 7.10 5.99 7.06
N ALA A 32 6.78 6.24 5.79
CA ALA A 32 7.69 6.90 4.87
C ALA A 32 8.11 8.29 5.39
N GLU A 33 7.17 9.10 5.91
CA GLU A 33 7.50 10.39 6.51
C GLU A 33 8.43 10.26 7.73
N CYS A 34 8.21 9.25 8.59
CA CYS A 34 9.04 9.01 9.78
C CYS A 34 10.50 8.67 9.42
N PHE A 35 10.69 7.85 8.38
CA PHE A 35 11.99 7.29 7.99
C PHE A 35 12.65 8.00 6.79
N ARG A 36 12.00 9.01 6.19
CA ARG A 36 12.58 9.80 5.10
C ARG A 36 13.94 10.43 5.48
N GLN A 37 14.08 10.88 6.73
CA GLN A 37 15.32 11.51 7.23
C GLN A 37 16.52 10.54 7.33
N VAL A 38 16.27 9.24 7.23
CA VAL A 38 17.29 8.16 7.23
C VAL A 38 17.31 7.44 5.88
N ASN A 39 17.04 8.19 4.81
CA ASN A 39 17.12 7.74 3.40
C ASN A 39 16.20 6.56 3.03
N PHE A 40 15.06 6.40 3.71
CA PHE A 40 14.02 5.51 3.21
C PHE A 40 13.34 6.12 1.98
N ASP A 41 13.31 5.38 0.88
CA ASP A 41 12.61 5.74 -0.35
C ASP A 41 11.23 5.06 -0.40
N ASP A 42 10.15 5.85 -0.44
CA ASP A 42 8.78 5.31 -0.49
C ASP A 42 8.48 4.51 -1.76
N LYS A 43 9.28 4.68 -2.83
CA LYS A 43 9.20 3.87 -4.04
C LYS A 43 9.58 2.42 -3.82
N THR A 44 10.30 2.13 -2.73
CA THR A 44 10.70 0.76 -2.37
C THR A 44 9.53 -0.06 -1.84
N PHE A 45 8.41 0.57 -1.46
CA PHE A 45 7.22 -0.17 -1.05
C PHE A 45 6.71 -1.07 -2.17
N MET A 46 6.59 -2.36 -1.84
CA MET A 46 6.05 -3.39 -2.73
C MET A 46 4.90 -4.13 -2.05
N PRO A 47 3.68 -3.56 -2.06
CA PRO A 47 2.48 -4.28 -1.67
C PRO A 47 2.35 -5.63 -2.39
N CYS A 48 2.04 -6.68 -1.66
CA CYS A 48 1.86 -8.02 -2.18
C CYS A 48 0.64 -8.71 -1.53
N TYR A 49 0.09 -9.69 -2.25
CA TYR A 49 -1.01 -10.52 -1.79
C TYR A 49 -0.62 -11.99 -1.87
N GLY A 50 -1.14 -12.77 -0.92
CA GLY A 50 -0.76 -14.15 -0.71
C GLY A 50 -1.72 -14.87 0.22
N LEU A 51 -1.77 -16.20 0.08
CA LEU A 51 -2.53 -17.12 0.93
C LEU A 51 -1.85 -18.49 0.94
N ALA A 52 -2.08 -19.26 2.01
CA ALA A 52 -1.45 -20.56 2.21
C ALA A 52 -1.88 -21.58 1.14
N GLU A 53 -3.11 -21.50 0.66
CA GLU A 53 -3.68 -22.33 -0.39
C GLU A 53 -2.97 -22.15 -1.74
N ASN A 54 -2.21 -21.05 -1.90
CA ASN A 54 -1.33 -20.80 -3.05
C ASN A 54 0.16 -20.79 -2.65
N ALA A 55 0.53 -21.61 -1.66
CA ALA A 55 1.85 -21.72 -1.04
C ALA A 55 2.31 -20.47 -0.26
N LEU A 56 2.37 -19.30 -0.90
CA LEU A 56 2.69 -18.06 -0.22
C LEU A 56 2.19 -16.82 -0.97
N ALA A 57 2.73 -16.55 -2.16
CA ALA A 57 2.50 -15.29 -2.88
C ALA A 57 1.69 -15.52 -4.14
N VAL A 58 0.72 -14.63 -4.37
CA VAL A 58 -0.15 -14.63 -5.56
C VAL A 58 0.25 -13.49 -6.50
N SER A 59 0.49 -12.30 -5.96
CA SER A 59 0.77 -11.12 -6.77
C SER A 59 1.56 -10.05 -6.01
N PHE A 60 2.24 -9.21 -6.79
CA PHE A 60 3.10 -8.12 -6.32
C PHE A 60 2.76 -6.86 -7.11
N SER A 61 2.86 -5.69 -6.48
CA SER A 61 2.80 -4.42 -7.19
C SER A 61 4.00 -4.25 -8.12
N ASP A 62 3.86 -3.35 -9.10
CA ASP A 62 4.96 -2.99 -10.00
C ASP A 62 6.19 -2.49 -9.23
N GLU A 63 7.37 -2.83 -9.74
CA GLU A 63 8.65 -2.48 -9.11
C GLU A 63 8.84 -0.94 -9.09
N ALA A 64 9.38 -0.43 -7.98
CA ALA A 64 9.75 0.98 -7.79
C ALA A 64 8.61 2.02 -8.00
N CYS A 65 7.35 1.60 -7.95
CA CYS A 65 6.20 2.50 -8.10
C CYS A 65 5.72 3.09 -6.76
N GLY A 66 6.09 2.46 -5.64
CA GLY A 66 5.58 2.78 -4.31
C GLY A 66 4.10 2.38 -4.16
N VAL A 67 3.41 3.00 -3.20
CA VAL A 67 2.00 2.71 -2.93
C VAL A 67 1.11 3.44 -3.95
N VAL A 68 0.36 2.68 -4.74
CA VAL A 68 -0.69 3.20 -5.63
C VAL A 68 -2.06 2.82 -5.09
N VAL A 69 -2.98 3.79 -5.06
CA VAL A 69 -4.33 3.64 -4.51
C VAL A 69 -5.34 4.11 -5.54
N ASN A 70 -6.38 3.30 -5.78
CA ASN A 70 -7.56 3.71 -6.53
C ASN A 70 -8.71 3.94 -5.55
N GLU A 71 -9.36 5.09 -5.63
CA GLU A 71 -10.61 5.31 -4.91
C GLU A 71 -11.76 4.69 -5.70
N VAL A 72 -12.60 3.89 -5.03
CA VAL A 72 -13.80 3.30 -5.62
C VAL A 72 -15.05 3.56 -4.78
N ASP A 73 -16.20 3.58 -5.45
CA ASP A 73 -17.50 3.59 -4.78
C ASP A 73 -17.78 2.24 -4.13
N ARG A 74 -17.84 2.22 -2.80
CA ARG A 74 -18.07 1.01 -2.00
C ARG A 74 -19.39 0.34 -2.33
N ASP A 75 -20.47 1.10 -2.43
CA ASP A 75 -21.81 0.52 -2.53
C ASP A 75 -22.01 -0.09 -3.93
N ILE A 76 -21.52 0.57 -4.97
CA ILE A 76 -21.54 0.02 -6.33
C ILE A 76 -20.63 -1.22 -6.44
N LEU A 77 -19.46 -1.19 -5.79
CA LEU A 77 -18.59 -2.36 -5.77
C LEU A 77 -19.25 -3.54 -5.05
N GLU A 78 -19.79 -3.33 -3.85
CA GLU A 78 -20.34 -4.38 -2.99
C GLU A 78 -21.62 -4.98 -3.58
N TYR A 79 -22.55 -4.15 -4.04
CA TYR A 79 -23.87 -4.62 -4.49
C TYR A 79 -23.98 -4.87 -5.99
N GLN A 80 -23.06 -4.33 -6.80
CA GLN A 80 -23.10 -4.48 -8.27
C GLN A 80 -21.84 -5.09 -8.87
N GLY A 81 -20.79 -5.33 -8.07
CA GLY A 81 -19.54 -5.94 -8.54
C GLY A 81 -18.75 -5.07 -9.54
N LYS A 82 -18.93 -3.74 -9.49
CA LYS A 82 -18.26 -2.80 -10.40
C LYS A 82 -17.36 -1.83 -9.64
N ALA A 83 -16.09 -1.80 -10.01
CA ALA A 83 -15.16 -0.78 -9.55
C ALA A 83 -15.34 0.50 -10.38
N VAL A 84 -16.07 1.47 -9.82
CA VAL A 84 -16.28 2.79 -10.44
C VAL A 84 -15.76 3.88 -9.53
N ALA A 85 -15.38 5.01 -10.12
CA ALA A 85 -14.98 6.18 -9.34
C ALA A 85 -16.13 6.66 -8.43
N PRO A 86 -15.83 7.17 -7.23
CA PRO A 86 -16.83 7.73 -6.34
C PRO A 86 -17.67 8.85 -6.99
N GLY A 87 -18.97 8.88 -6.68
CA GLY A 87 -19.84 10.00 -7.01
C GLY A 87 -19.62 11.22 -6.09
N ALA A 88 -20.17 12.38 -6.49
CA ALA A 88 -19.95 13.67 -5.81
C ALA A 88 -20.68 13.80 -4.45
N GLU A 89 -21.74 13.02 -4.19
CA GLU A 89 -22.45 13.05 -2.91
C GLU A 89 -22.70 11.64 -2.37
N ASN A 90 -22.27 11.43 -1.13
CA ASN A 90 -22.56 10.26 -0.29
C ASN A 90 -21.89 8.92 -0.68
N THR A 91 -20.81 8.95 -1.45
CA THR A 91 -20.03 7.73 -1.70
C THR A 91 -19.13 7.39 -0.51
N ARG A 92 -19.32 6.18 0.04
CA ARG A 92 -18.36 5.57 0.96
C ARG A 92 -17.12 5.16 0.17
N ARG A 93 -15.98 5.79 0.45
CA ARG A 93 -14.71 5.50 -0.21
C ARG A 93 -14.10 4.19 0.32
N ILE A 94 -13.54 3.40 -0.58
CA ILE A 94 -12.58 2.35 -0.25
C ILE A 94 -11.36 2.54 -1.15
N ASP A 95 -10.19 2.43 -0.54
CA ASP A 95 -8.91 2.33 -1.23
C ASP A 95 -8.80 0.93 -1.84
N PHE A 96 -9.10 0.81 -3.13
CA PHE A 96 -8.90 -0.42 -3.88
C PHE A 96 -7.49 -0.47 -4.46
N ARG A 97 -6.84 -1.62 -4.30
CA ARG A 97 -5.53 -1.90 -4.89
C ARG A 97 -5.71 -2.90 -6.00
N GLN A 98 -5.43 -2.46 -7.23
CA GLN A 98 -5.54 -3.29 -8.40
C GLN A 98 -4.33 -4.22 -8.45
N LEU A 99 -4.54 -5.47 -8.09
CA LEU A 99 -3.67 -6.55 -8.53
C LEU A 99 -4.16 -6.89 -9.94
N ARG A 100 -3.34 -6.61 -10.96
CA ARG A 100 -3.68 -6.95 -12.34
C ARG A 100 -3.80 -8.45 -12.52
#